data_AF-A0AA87DUE4-F1
#
_entry.id   AF-A0AA87DUE4-F1
#
_cell.length_a   1.000
_cell.length_b   1.000
_cell.length_c   1.000
_cell.angle_alpha   90.00
_cell.angle_beta   90.00
_cell.angle_gamma   90.00
#
_symmetry.space_group_name_H-M   'P 1'
#
loop_
_entity.id
_entity.type
_entity.pdbx_description
1 polymer ?
#
loop_
_entity_poly.entity_id
_entity_poly.type
_entity_poly.pdbx_seq_one_letter_code
_entity_poly.pdbx_strand_id
1 'polypeptide(L)' 'MMAMLFAINIAKGKRTFAQVPKFLKDKVRECLIDMDLEHLAKEGA' A
#
# COMPACT_ATOMS: atom_id res chain seq x y z
N MET A 1 -8.81 9.62 1.43
CA MET A 1 -9.40 8.76 0.37
C MET A 1 -8.35 8.14 -0.56
N MET A 2 -7.31 8.86 -1.01
CA MET A 2 -6.32 8.29 -1.96
C MET A 2 -5.46 7.14 -1.39
N ALA A 3 -5.05 7.19 -0.12
CA ALA A 3 -4.23 6.12 0.49
C ALA A 3 -4.91 4.75 0.50
N MET A 4 -6.17 4.69 0.91
CA MET A 4 -6.96 3.46 0.91
C MET A 4 -7.09 2.88 -0.49
N LEU A 5 -7.26 3.73 -1.51
CA LEU A 5 -7.34 3.32 -2.91
C LEU A 5 -6.03 2.70 -3.40
N PHE A 6 -4.88 3.25 -2.98
CA PHE A 6 -3.57 2.64 -3.24
C PHE A 6 -3.42 1.31 -2.50
N ALA A 7 -3.76 1.26 -1.22
CA ALA A 7 -3.67 0.05 -0.41
C ALA A 7 -4.53 -1.09 -1.00
N ILE A 8 -5.75 -0.79 -1.46
CA ILE A 8 -6.63 -1.75 -2.16
C ILE A 8 -6.03 -2.18 -3.51
N ASN A 9 -5.42 -1.27 -4.29
CA ASN A 9 -4.79 -1.65 -5.55
C ASN A 9 -3.54 -2.51 -5.35
N ILE A 10 -2.80 -2.28 -4.26
CA ILE A 10 -1.67 -3.11 -3.84
C ILE A 10 -2.16 -4.47 -3.37
N ALA A 11 -3.21 -4.51 -2.56
CA ALA A 11 -3.91 -5.73 -2.15
C ALA A 11 -4.36 -6.58 -3.35
N LYS A 12 -4.82 -5.93 -4.42
CA LYS A 12 -5.25 -6.58 -5.67
C LYS A 12 -4.11 -6.93 -6.62
N GLY A 13 -2.85 -6.65 -6.28
CA GLY A 13 -1.68 -6.89 -7.14
C GLY A 13 -1.62 -6.02 -8.40
N LYS A 14 -2.46 -4.98 -8.50
CA LYS A 14 -2.49 -4.07 -9.67
C LYS A 14 -1.41 -3.00 -9.61
N ARG A 15 -0.88 -2.73 -8.42
CA ARG A 15 0.20 -1.78 -8.16
C ARG A 15 1.12 -2.31 -7.06
N THR A 16 2.35 -1.84 -7.04
CA THR A 16 3.31 -2.13 -5.97
C THR A 16 3.47 -0.92 -5.06
N PHE A 17 3.93 -1.17 -3.83
CA PHE A 17 4.21 -0.12 -2.86
C PHE A 17 5.25 0.91 -3.36
N ALA A 18 6.09 0.53 -4.34
CA ALA A 18 7.03 1.42 -5.02
C ALA A 18 6.34 2.56 -5.81
N GLN A 19 5.13 2.32 -6.33
CA GLN A 19 4.37 3.33 -7.08
C GLN A 19 3.63 4.33 -6.17
N VAL A 20 3.68 4.13 -4.86
CA VAL A 20 3.05 5.03 -3.90
C VAL A 20 3.94 6.27 -3.74
N PRO A 21 3.37 7.49 -3.88
CA PRO A 21 4.10 8.73 -3.63
C PRO A 21 4.65 8.77 -2.21
N LYS A 22 5.85 9.33 -2.03
CA LYS A 22 6.58 9.30 -0.74
C LYS A 22 5.75 9.86 0.44
N PHE A 23 4.97 10.92 0.22
CA PHE A 23 4.09 11.52 1.22
C PHE A 23 2.84 10.69 1.57
N LEU A 24 2.51 9.69 0.75
CA LEU A 24 1.41 8.75 0.98
C LEU A 24 1.90 7.39 1.46
N LYS A 25 3.20 7.07 1.33
CA LYS A 25 3.75 5.76 1.73
C LYS A 25 3.41 5.43 3.18
N ASP A 26 3.57 6.37 4.10
CA ASP A 26 3.23 6.15 5.51
C ASP A 26 1.74 5.82 5.72
N LYS A 27 0.84 6.62 5.11
CA LYS A 27 -0.61 6.37 5.20
C LYS A 27 -1.06 5.08 4.51
N VAL A 28 -0.43 4.74 3.38
CA VAL A 28 -0.72 3.49 2.66
C VAL A 28 -0.21 2.30 3.46
N ARG A 29 0.92 2.44 4.15
CA ARG A 29 1.45 1.42 5.06
C ARG A 29 0.53 1.19 6.24
N GLU A 30 0.06 2.26 6.90
CA GLU A 30 -0.95 2.16 7.96
C GLU A 30 -2.21 1.45 7.47
N CYS A 31 -2.77 1.86 6.32
CA CYS A 31 -3.92 1.17 5.74
C CYS A 31 -3.65 -0.31 5.44
N LEU A 32 -2.44 -0.67 4.98
CA LEU A 32 -2.08 -2.07 4.74
C LEU A 32 -1.95 -2.84 6.06
N ILE A 33 -1.41 -2.23 7.12
CA ILE A 33 -1.34 -2.84 8.46
C ILE A 33 -2.75 -3.06 9.02
N ASP A 34 -3.63 -2.06 8.93
CA ASP A 34 -5.03 -2.15 9.37
C ASP A 34 -5.83 -3.25 8.62
N MET A 35 -5.38 -3.63 7.42
CA MET A 35 -5.97 -4.69 6.60
C MET A 35 -5.27 -6.05 6.76
N ASP A 36 -4.29 -6.19 7.68
CA ASP A 36 -3.44 -7.40 7.81
C ASP A 36 -2.63 -7.74 6.54
N LEU A 37 -2.36 -6.73 5.71
CA LEU A 37 -1.63 -6.80 4.43
C LEU A 37 -0.25 -6.15 4.51
N GLU A 38 0.34 -6.05 5.71
CA GLU A 38 1.67 -5.46 5.92
C GLU A 38 2.78 -6.15 5.11
N HIS A 39 2.59 -7.42 4.73
CA HIS A 39 3.49 -8.15 3.85
C HIS A 39 3.56 -7.55 2.44
N LEU A 40 2.51 -6.87 1.97
CA LEU A 40 2.46 -6.15 0.70
C LEU A 40 3.04 -4.72 0.79
N ALA A 41 3.28 -4.22 1.99
CA ALA A 41 4.00 -2.96 2.21
C ALA A 41 5.51 -3.10 2.00
N LYS A 42 6.00 -4.31 1.67
CA LYS A 42 7.35 -4.54 1.18
C LYS A 42 7.33 -4.45 -0.34
N GLU A 43 8.31 -3.72 -0.89
CA GLU A 43 8.59 -3.76 -2.33
C GLU A 43 8.97 -5.21 -2.65
N GLY A 44 8.00 -5.98 -3.13
CA GLY A 44 8.19 -7.39 -3.47
C GLY A 44 9.32 -7.54 -4.49
N ALA A 45 10.13 -8.58 -4.28
CA ALA A 45 11.08 -9.09 -5.27
C ALA A 45 10.38 -9.48 -6.58
#